data_AF-A0A2A4V072-F1
#
_entry.id   AF-A0A2A4V072-F1
#
_cell.length_a   1.000
_cell.length_b   1.000
_cell.length_c   1.000
_cell.angle_alpha   90.00
_cell.angle_beta   90.00
_cell.angle_gamma   90.00
#
_symmetry.space_group_name_H-M   'P 1'
#
loop_
_entity.id
_entity.type
_entity.pdbx_description
1 polymer ?
#
loop_
_entity_poly.entity_id
_entity_poly.type
_entity_poly.pdbx_seq_one_letter_code
_entity_poly.pdbx_strand_id
1 'polypeptide(L)'
;MRRFAFRLAALLGCTVRELLARIDARELAEWQAYYRLEPFGEERADWRTAQTTAMIANVNLGKDARPIEAGIFMYGYQPEPEPSLADQIKAVFGGMKKDI
;
A
#
# COMPACT_ATOMS: atom_id res chain seq x y z
N MET A 1 10.07 13.56 1.77
CA MET A 1 9.35 14.74 1.23
C MET A 1 9.29 14.78 -0.29
N ARG A 2 10.39 14.55 -1.02
CA ARG A 2 10.43 14.74 -2.49
C ARG A 2 9.38 13.96 -3.29
N ARG A 3 9.09 12.71 -2.93
CA ARG A 3 8.01 11.90 -3.57
C ARG A 3 6.64 12.55 -3.45
N PHE A 4 6.30 13.11 -2.28
CA PHE A 4 5.03 13.78 -2.06
C PHE A 4 4.92 15.06 -2.90
N ALA A 5 5.99 15.85 -2.97
CA ALA A 5 6.02 17.05 -3.81
C ALA A 5 5.77 16.74 -5.30
N PHE A 6 6.32 15.64 -5.84
CA PHE A 6 6.02 15.21 -7.21
C PHE A 6 4.54 14.87 -7.41
N ARG A 7 3.92 14.19 -6.45
CA ARG A 7 2.48 13.84 -6.52
C ARG A 7 1.59 15.07 -6.45
N LEU A 8 1.89 15.98 -5.51
CA LEU A 8 1.13 17.22 -5.36
C LEU A 8 1.29 18.13 -6.58
N ALA A 9 2.51 18.27 -7.12
CA ALA A 9 2.76 19.05 -8.32
C ALA A 9 2.01 18.49 -9.55
N ALA A 10 2.02 17.15 -9.72
CA ALA A 10 1.26 16.48 -10.78
C ALA A 10 -0.26 16.71 -10.64
N LEU A 11 -0.81 16.63 -9.42
CA LEU A 11 -2.23 16.91 -9.15
C LEU A 11 -2.61 18.36 -9.49
N LEU A 12 -1.73 19.31 -9.20
CA LEU A 12 -1.92 20.73 -9.47
C LEU A 12 -1.56 21.15 -10.90
N GLY A 13 -1.14 20.21 -11.75
CA GLY A 13 -0.76 20.49 -13.14
C GLY A 13 0.46 21.40 -13.30
N CYS A 14 1.42 21.33 -12.37
CA CYS A 14 2.64 22.14 -12.41
C CYS A 14 3.89 21.30 -12.14
N THR A 15 5.06 21.89 -12.39
CA THR A 15 6.35 21.28 -12.03
C THR A 15 6.63 21.43 -10.53
N VAL A 16 7.48 20.56 -9.98
CA VAL A 16 7.93 20.68 -8.58
C VAL A 16 8.60 22.03 -8.31
N ARG A 17 9.32 22.59 -9.30
CA ARG A 17 9.98 23.90 -9.14
C ARG A 17 8.95 25.02 -8.96
N GLU A 18 7.89 25.03 -9.76
CA GLU A 18 6.83 26.02 -9.64
C GLU A 18 6.08 25.86 -8.32
N LEU A 19 5.77 24.62 -7.91
CA LEU A 19 5.15 24.35 -6.61
C LEU A 19 5.98 24.95 -5.47
N LEU A 20 7.28 24.64 -5.41
CA LEU A 20 8.18 25.11 -4.35
C LEU A 20 8.52 26.60 -4.43
N ALA A 21 8.14 27.28 -5.52
CA ALA A 21 8.19 28.75 -5.61
C ALA A 21 6.89 29.41 -5.11
N ARG A 22 5.78 28.67 -5.09
CA ARG A 22 4.45 29.15 -4.66
C ARG A 22 4.18 28.93 -3.17
N ILE A 23 4.68 27.82 -2.61
CA ILE A 23 4.44 27.43 -1.22
C ILE A 23 5.75 27.18 -0.48
N ASP A 24 5.72 27.38 0.84
CA ASP A 24 6.88 27.13 1.69
C ASP A 24 6.92 25.67 2.22
N ALA A 25 7.97 25.36 2.97
CA ALA A 25 8.15 24.02 3.55
C ALA A 25 7.08 23.67 4.60
N ARG A 26 6.51 24.67 5.28
CA ARG A 26 5.47 24.47 6.30
C ARG A 26 4.16 24.08 5.62
N GLU A 27 3.73 24.82 4.61
CA GLU A 27 2.53 24.49 3.84
C GLU A 27 2.66 23.13 3.16
N LEU A 28 3.82 22.80 2.59
CA LEU A 28 4.06 21.46 2.03
C LEU A 28 3.93 20.34 3.10
N ALA A 29 4.38 20.60 4.33
CA ALA A 29 4.24 19.66 5.44
C ALA A 29 2.79 19.52 5.91
N GLU A 30 2.02 20.62 5.89
CA GLU A 30 0.58 20.62 6.19
C GLU A 30 -0.20 19.81 5.15
N TRP A 31 0.09 19.99 3.85
CA TRP A 31 -0.46 19.14 2.79
C TRP A 31 -0.12 17.67 3.00
N GLN A 32 1.11 17.36 3.41
CA GLN A 32 1.52 15.98 3.67
C GLN A 32 0.81 15.39 4.91
N ALA A 33 0.57 16.21 5.93
CA ALA A 33 -0.19 15.80 7.11
C ALA A 33 -1.66 15.55 6.75
N TYR A 34 -2.27 16.46 5.98
CA TYR A 34 -3.63 16.29 5.49
C TYR A 34 -3.77 15.02 4.64
N TYR A 35 -2.84 14.77 3.73
CA TYR A 35 -2.82 13.52 2.93
C TYR A 35 -2.75 12.24 3.79
N ARG A 36 -2.11 12.26 4.96
CA ARG A 36 -2.08 11.10 5.87
C ARG A 36 -3.43 10.86 6.56
N LEU A 37 -4.19 11.92 6.80
CA LEU A 37 -5.52 11.84 7.41
C LEU A 37 -6.57 11.47 6.36
N GLU A 38 -6.52 12.14 5.21
CA GLU A 38 -7.46 11.97 4.10
C GLU A 38 -6.68 11.78 2.79
N PRO A 39 -6.26 10.54 2.46
CA PRO A 39 -5.49 10.27 1.25
C PRO A 39 -6.28 10.60 -0.02
N PHE A 40 -5.63 11.25 -0.99
CA PHE A 40 -6.22 11.68 -2.26
C PHE A 40 -5.31 11.39 -3.47
N GLY A 41 -5.81 11.67 -4.68
CA GLY A 41 -5.08 11.47 -5.93
C GLY A 41 -5.03 10.02 -6.42
N GLU A 42 -4.29 9.80 -7.50
CA GLU A 42 -4.33 8.55 -8.28
C GLU A 42 -3.93 7.31 -7.49
N GLU A 43 -2.93 7.38 -6.61
CA GLU A 43 -2.57 6.22 -5.77
C GLU A 43 -3.75 5.73 -4.92
N ARG A 44 -4.59 6.66 -4.41
CA ARG A 44 -5.80 6.28 -3.68
C ARG A 44 -6.89 5.74 -4.61
N ALA A 45 -6.97 6.24 -5.84
CA ALA A 45 -7.87 5.72 -6.85
C ALA A 45 -7.49 4.29 -7.25
N ASP A 46 -6.20 4.03 -7.48
CA ASP A 46 -5.65 2.71 -7.77
C ASP A 46 -5.98 1.70 -6.67
N TRP A 47 -5.80 2.06 -5.39
CA TRP A 47 -6.19 1.20 -4.27
C TRP A 47 -7.68 0.87 -4.24
N ARG A 48 -8.54 1.80 -4.66
CA ARG A 48 -10.00 1.57 -4.74
C ARG A 48 -10.34 0.60 -5.86
N THR A 49 -9.68 0.76 -7.01
CA THR A 49 -9.79 -0.16 -8.15
C THR A 49 -9.27 -1.54 -7.76
N ALA A 50 -8.10 -1.62 -7.13
CA ALA A 50 -7.49 -2.86 -6.66
C ALA A 50 -8.39 -3.65 -5.69
N GLN A 51 -9.07 -2.97 -4.77
CA GLN A 51 -10.05 -3.60 -3.87
C GLN A 51 -11.23 -4.18 -4.64
N THR A 52 -11.77 -3.44 -5.60
CA THR A 52 -12.87 -3.93 -6.45
C THR A 52 -12.43 -5.13 -7.29
N THR A 53 -11.23 -5.07 -7.88
CA THR A 53 -10.67 -6.17 -8.68
C THR A 53 -10.44 -7.42 -7.83
N ALA A 54 -9.88 -7.27 -6.62
CA ALA A 54 -9.70 -8.39 -5.70
C ALA A 54 -11.03 -8.99 -5.24
N MET A 55 -12.05 -8.18 -5.00
CA MET A 55 -13.40 -8.68 -4.72
C MET A 55 -13.90 -9.54 -5.88
N ILE A 56 -13.81 -9.04 -7.12
CA ILE A 56 -14.23 -9.79 -8.32
C ILE A 56 -13.43 -11.09 -8.47
N ALA A 57 -12.11 -11.06 -8.25
CA ALA A 57 -11.28 -12.25 -8.33
C ALA A 57 -11.65 -13.30 -7.27
N ASN A 58 -11.88 -12.86 -6.03
CA ASN A 58 -12.18 -13.74 -4.91
C ASN A 58 -13.58 -14.36 -4.97
N VAL A 59 -14.59 -13.69 -5.53
CA VAL A 59 -15.92 -14.31 -5.70
C VAL A 59 -15.92 -15.42 -6.76
N ASN A 60 -14.92 -15.45 -7.63
CA ASN A 60 -14.73 -16.48 -8.66
C ASN A 60 -13.72 -17.56 -8.25
N LEU A 61 -13.24 -17.53 -6.99
CA LEU A 61 -12.23 -18.45 -6.50
C LEU A 61 -12.82 -19.83 -6.19
N GLY A 62 -12.03 -20.89 -6.40
CA GLY A 62 -12.40 -22.24 -5.94
C GLY A 62 -12.41 -22.33 -4.40
N LYS A 63 -13.17 -23.28 -3.84
CA LYS A 63 -13.38 -23.41 -2.39
C LYS A 63 -12.08 -23.53 -1.56
N ASP A 64 -11.05 -24.14 -2.15
CA ASP A 64 -9.77 -24.41 -1.48
C ASP A 64 -8.65 -23.45 -1.90
N ALA A 65 -8.97 -22.47 -2.75
CA ALA A 65 -7.98 -21.50 -3.22
C ALA A 65 -7.77 -20.38 -2.19
N ARG A 66 -6.56 -19.85 -2.14
CA ARG A 66 -6.20 -18.78 -1.19
C ARG A 66 -6.73 -17.43 -1.64
N PRO A 67 -7.29 -16.60 -0.74
CA PRO A 67 -7.75 -15.27 -1.09
C PRO A 67 -6.66 -14.42 -1.73
N ILE A 68 -7.02 -13.76 -2.82
CA ILE A 68 -6.15 -12.83 -3.54
C ILE A 68 -6.22 -11.48 -2.83
N GLU A 69 -5.06 -10.98 -2.40
CA GLU A 69 -4.94 -9.66 -1.77
C GLU A 69 -5.08 -8.53 -2.81
N ALA A 70 -5.73 -7.43 -2.44
CA ALA A 70 -5.85 -6.26 -3.31
C ALA A 70 -4.49 -5.69 -3.75
N GLY A 71 -3.48 -5.77 -2.89
CA GLY A 71 -2.14 -5.27 -3.18
C GLY A 71 -1.54 -5.81 -4.47
N ILE A 72 -1.85 -7.05 -4.87
CA ILE A 72 -1.29 -7.66 -6.10
C ILE A 72 -1.65 -6.90 -7.38
N PHE A 73 -2.73 -6.10 -7.35
CA PHE A 73 -3.16 -5.27 -8.47
C PHE A 73 -2.51 -3.87 -8.47
N MET A 74 -1.66 -3.57 -7.48
CA MET A 74 -0.95 -2.29 -7.37
C MET A 74 0.43 -2.35 -8.03
N TYR A 75 0.83 -1.26 -8.70
CA TYR A 75 2.15 -1.17 -9.30
C TYR A 75 3.27 -1.25 -8.25
N GLY A 76 4.24 -2.14 -8.48
CA GLY A 76 5.41 -2.29 -7.60
C GLY A 76 5.13 -2.97 -6.27
N TYR A 77 3.91 -3.47 -6.05
CA TYR A 77 3.62 -4.32 -4.90
C TYR A 77 4.29 -5.68 -5.07
N GLN A 78 4.97 -6.11 -4.01
CA GLN A 78 5.54 -7.45 -3.91
C GLN A 78 4.86 -8.12 -2.71
N PRO A 79 4.17 -9.25 -2.90
CA PRO A 79 3.60 -9.98 -1.77
C PRO A 79 4.72 -10.41 -0.83
N GLU A 80 4.43 -10.41 0.47
CA GLU A 80 5.33 -11.01 1.46
C GLU A 80 5.60 -12.47 1.05
N PRO A 81 6.86 -12.91 1.05
CA PRO A 81 7.18 -14.29 0.74
C PRO A 81 6.48 -15.20 1.75
N GLU A 82 5.77 -16.20 1.25
CA GLU A 82 5.10 -17.11 2.17
C GLU A 82 6.11 -17.85 3.05
N PRO A 83 5.82 -18.00 4.36
CA PRO A 83 6.70 -18.72 5.27
C PRO A 83 6.85 -20.15 4.78
N SER A 84 8.09 -20.63 4.77
CA SER A 84 8.37 -21.99 4.34
C SER A 84 7.67 -23.01 5.24
N LEU A 85 7.47 -24.24 4.75
CA LEU A 85 6.94 -25.33 5.58
C LEU A 85 7.77 -25.51 6.86
N ALA A 86 9.10 -25.30 6.79
CA ALA A 86 9.98 -25.36 7.95
C ALA A 86 9.69 -24.25 8.96
N ASP A 87 9.42 -23.02 8.51
CA ASP A 87 9.04 -21.90 9.38
C ASP A 87 7.67 -22.13 10.02
N GLN A 88 6.72 -22.69 9.28
CA GLN A 88 5.40 -23.06 9.79
C GLN A 88 5.49 -24.16 10.86
N ILE A 89 6.29 -25.21 10.61
CA ILE A 89 6.57 -26.28 11.59
C ILE A 89 7.24 -25.69 12.84
N LYS A 90 8.21 -24.80 12.69
CA LYS A 90 8.89 -24.15 13.82
C LYS A 90 7.95 -23.26 14.63
N ALA A 91 7.04 -22.53 13.99
CA ALA A 91 6.05 -21.70 14.69
C ALA A 91 5.08 -22.54 15.54
N VAL A 92 4.65 -23.70 15.04
CA VAL A 92 3.70 -24.58 15.74
C VAL A 92 4.38 -25.41 16.84
N PHE A 93 5.56 -25.98 16.56
CA PHE A 93 6.22 -26.93 17.47
C PHE A 93 7.39 -26.34 18.28
N GLY A 94 7.93 -25.19 17.87
CA GLY A 94 9.02 -24.52 18.59
C GLY A 94 8.58 -23.84 19.89
N GLY A 95 7.27 -23.55 20.05
CA GLY A 95 6.69 -23.02 21.29
C GLY A 95 6.46 -24.06 22.39
N MET A 96 6.60 -25.35 22.08
CA MET A 96 6.28 -26.47 23.00
C MET A 96 7.46 -26.89 23.91
N LYS A 97 8.57 -26.15 23.91
CA LYS A 97 9.75 -26.37 24.77
C LYS A 97 9.83 -25.36 25.92
N LYS A 98 8.80 -25.30 26.75
CA LYS A 98 8.85 -24.85 28.15
C LYS A 98 7.70 -25.61 28.80
N ASP A 99 8.02 -26.51 29.73
CA ASP A 99 7.13 -27.28 30.62
C ASP A 99 7.49 -28.78 30.67
N ILE A 100 8.78 -29.10 30.91
CA ILE A 100 9.23 -30.32 31.59
C ILE A 100 10.44 -29.95 32.45
#